data_AF-A0A9Y3VC01-F1
#
_entry.id   AF-A0A9Y3VC01-F1
#
_cell.length_a   1.000
_cell.length_b   1.000
_cell.length_c   1.000
_cell.angle_alpha   90.00
_cell.angle_beta   90.00
_cell.angle_gamma   90.00
#
_symmetry.space_group_name_H-M   'P 1'
#
loop_
_entity.id
_entity.type
_entity.pdbx_description
1 polymer ?
#
loop_
_entity_poly.entity_id
_entity_poly.type
_entity_poly.pdbx_seq_one_letter_code
_entity_poly.pdbx_strand_id
1 'polypeptide(L)'
;MNIETIRNEREEEAKPILGMQFKMEMLVYTQDRKYITEIRNGISKNGQLYFGGTTSKEMMRHFEAYYNIAGQRLADQIPLVIRYQMLQEFASELQSKMLDAFTDKERKEYLLQEDSGTKNKREDLKKRHERLSRAHILLSEFSRNTTLTEVNNFNSMENFLPNF
;
A
#
# COMPACT_ATOMS: atom_id res chain seq x y z
N MET A 1 -1.97 12.45 15.52
CA MET A 1 -1.17 11.77 14.50
C MET A 1 -1.06 12.72 13.32
N ASN A 2 0.15 13.11 12.92
CA ASN A 2 0.37 13.91 11.72
C ASN A 2 1.19 13.06 10.74
N ILE A 3 0.62 12.75 9.58
CA ILE A 3 1.29 11.93 8.56
C ILE A 3 2.52 12.66 8.02
N GLU A 4 2.49 13.99 7.99
CA GLU A 4 3.61 14.80 7.52
C GLU A 4 4.81 14.74 8.46
N THR A 5 4.60 14.60 9.77
CA THR A 5 5.74 14.48 10.71
C THR A 5 6.48 13.18 10.49
N ILE A 6 5.76 12.07 10.29
CA ILE A 6 6.35 10.75 9.97
C ILE A 6 7.12 10.84 8.65
N ARG A 7 6.53 11.45 7.62
CA ARG A 7 7.20 11.64 6.32
C ARG A 7 8.52 12.41 6.49
N ASN A 8 8.49 13.52 7.22
CA ASN A 8 9.67 14.37 7.40
C ASN A 8 10.75 13.65 8.24
N GLU A 9 10.37 12.89 9.27
CA GLU A 9 11.29 12.05 10.06
C GLU A 9 12.02 11.02 9.16
N ARG A 10 11.28 10.29 8.32
CA ARG A 10 11.87 9.31 7.39
C ARG A 10 12.77 9.96 6.33
N GLU A 11 12.40 11.16 5.88
CA GLU A 11 13.23 11.94 4.94
C GLU A 11 14.57 12.35 5.58
N GLU A 12 14.54 12.82 6.83
CA GLU A 12 15.74 13.16 7.59
C GLU A 12 16.63 11.95 7.88
N GLU A 13 16.07 10.76 8.05
CA GLU A 13 16.83 9.50 8.16
C GLU A 13 17.44 9.05 6.82
N ALA A 14 16.75 9.28 5.70
CA ALA A 14 17.23 8.88 4.37
C ALA A 14 18.42 9.74 3.89
N LYS A 15 18.40 11.06 4.16
CA LYS A 15 19.43 12.02 3.75
C LYS A 15 20.86 11.61 4.13
N PRO A 16 21.20 11.28 5.39
CA PRO A 16 22.55 10.90 5.77
C PRO A 16 22.98 9.57 5.16
N ILE A 17 22.06 8.62 4.94
CA ILE A 17 22.36 7.34 4.28
C ILE A 17 22.77 7.58 2.83
N LEU A 18 22.00 8.40 2.10
CA LEU A 18 22.33 8.78 0.73
C LEU A 18 23.65 9.57 0.68
N GLY A 19 23.84 10.52 1.59
CA GLY A 19 25.09 11.28 1.69
C GLY A 19 26.30 10.38 1.99
N MET A 20 26.13 9.37 2.84
CA MET A 20 27.15 8.36 3.11
C MET A 20 27.46 7.54 1.86
N GLN A 21 26.44 7.13 1.10
CA GLN A 21 26.62 6.36 -0.14
C GLN A 21 27.49 7.11 -1.16
N PHE A 22 27.24 8.41 -1.36
CA PHE A 22 28.10 9.23 -2.23
C PHE A 22 29.53 9.34 -1.69
N LYS A 23 29.70 9.55 -0.38
CA LYS A 23 31.04 9.61 0.24
C LYS A 23 31.81 8.29 0.09
N MET A 24 31.14 7.16 0.25
CA MET A 24 31.74 5.84 0.07
C MET A 24 32.13 5.60 -1.40
N GLU A 25 31.32 6.05 -2.37
CA GLU A 25 31.63 5.86 -3.80
C GLU A 25 32.81 6.73 -4.28
N MET A 26 33.13 7.82 -3.56
CA MET A 26 34.36 8.59 -3.79
C MET A 26 35.64 7.86 -3.34
N LEU A 27 35.52 6.89 -2.43
CA LEU A 27 36.64 6.04 -2.04
C LEU A 27 36.85 4.99 -3.14
N VAL A 28 37.76 5.28 -4.08
CA VAL A 28 38.02 4.42 -5.23
C VAL A 28 38.43 3.02 -4.77
N TYR A 29 37.55 2.04 -4.97
CA TYR A 29 37.79 0.64 -4.62
C TYR A 29 37.92 -0.24 -5.87
N THR A 30 39.13 -0.73 -6.13
CA THR A 30 39.50 -1.48 -7.34
C THR A 30 39.58 -3.00 -7.14
N GLN A 31 39.33 -3.49 -5.93
CA GLN A 31 39.28 -4.93 -5.64
C GLN A 31 37.88 -5.54 -5.88
N ASP A 32 36.92 -4.73 -6.35
CA ASP A 32 35.60 -5.22 -6.74
C ASP A 32 35.72 -6.21 -7.91
N ARG A 33 35.09 -7.38 -7.77
CA ARG A 33 35.01 -8.39 -8.82
C ARG A 33 34.43 -7.82 -10.11
N LYS A 34 33.45 -6.89 -10.05
CA LYS A 34 32.88 -6.22 -11.23
C LYS A 34 33.97 -5.44 -11.98
N TYR A 35 34.78 -4.68 -11.26
CA TYR A 35 35.88 -3.90 -11.82
C TYR A 35 36.95 -4.80 -12.44
N ILE A 36 37.40 -5.83 -11.71
CA ILE A 36 38.41 -6.79 -12.20
C ILE A 36 37.92 -7.46 -13.49
N THR A 37 36.64 -7.82 -13.54
CA THR A 37 36.03 -8.48 -14.70
C THR A 37 35.94 -7.52 -15.90
N GLU A 38 35.53 -6.27 -15.71
CA GLU A 38 35.47 -5.26 -16.78
C GLU A 38 36.85 -4.98 -17.38
N ILE A 39 37.87 -4.79 -16.54
CA ILE A 39 39.24 -4.60 -17.00
C ILE A 39 39.74 -5.83 -17.77
N ARG A 40 39.52 -7.05 -17.24
CA ARG A 40 39.92 -8.29 -17.92
C ARG A 40 39.23 -8.47 -19.28
N ASN A 41 37.94 -8.16 -19.36
CA ASN A 41 37.18 -8.23 -20.61
C ASN A 41 37.68 -7.20 -21.65
N GLY A 42 38.04 -5.99 -21.21
CA GLY A 42 38.65 -4.97 -22.05
C GLY A 42 40.02 -5.37 -22.60
N ILE A 43 40.78 -6.17 -21.85
CA ILE A 43 42.08 -6.73 -22.29
C ILE A 43 41.88 -7.86 -23.31
N SER A 44 40.95 -8.79 -23.08
CA SER A 44 40.67 -9.90 -24.01
C SER A 44 40.13 -9.44 -25.38
N LYS A 45 39.34 -8.36 -25.42
CA LYS A 45 38.76 -7.84 -26.69
C LYS A 45 39.77 -7.09 -27.56
N ASN A 46 40.76 -6.44 -26.94
CA ASN A 46 41.73 -5.59 -27.63
C ASN A 46 43.07 -6.28 -27.89
N GLY A 47 43.18 -7.57 -27.53
CA GLY A 47 44.25 -8.46 -27.95
C GLY A 47 45.64 -7.90 -27.73
N GLN A 48 45.97 -7.39 -26.54
CA GLN A 48 47.34 -7.01 -26.18
C GLN A 48 47.54 -6.89 -24.66
N LEU A 49 48.38 -7.78 -24.12
CA LEU A 49 49.10 -7.60 -22.86
C LEU A 49 50.32 -6.71 -23.16
N TYR A 50 50.16 -5.38 -23.12
CA TYR A 50 51.30 -4.49 -23.28
C TYR A 50 51.66 -3.78 -21.98
N PHE A 51 52.64 -4.37 -21.31
CA PHE A 51 53.47 -3.78 -20.26
C PHE A 51 54.40 -2.65 -20.78
N GLY A 52 53.95 -1.83 -21.74
CA GLY A 52 54.84 -0.81 -22.31
C GLY A 52 54.16 0.13 -23.29
N GLY A 53 53.93 1.37 -22.86
CA GLY A 53 53.78 2.51 -23.77
C GLY A 53 52.37 3.07 -23.93
N THR A 54 51.81 3.63 -22.86
CA THR A 54 51.16 4.96 -22.78
C THR A 54 50.23 4.98 -21.56
N THR A 55 50.82 5.14 -20.37
CA THR A 55 50.17 5.13 -19.05
C THR A 55 48.83 5.90 -19.00
N SER A 56 48.69 6.96 -19.78
CA SER A 56 47.46 7.78 -19.86
C SER A 56 46.26 7.04 -20.48
N LYS A 57 46.44 6.24 -21.54
CA LYS A 57 45.32 5.53 -22.20
C LYS A 57 44.78 4.39 -21.33
N GLU A 58 45.66 3.69 -20.64
CA GLU A 58 45.29 2.62 -19.70
C GLU A 58 44.58 3.21 -18.48
N MET A 59 45.12 4.30 -17.92
CA MET A 59 44.47 5.03 -16.83
C MET A 59 43.07 5.51 -17.21
N MET A 60 42.89 6.01 -18.44
CA MET A 60 41.56 6.42 -18.92
C MET A 60 40.56 5.25 -18.94
N ARG A 61 40.98 4.06 -19.38
CA ARG A 61 40.14 2.86 -19.35
C ARG A 61 39.75 2.46 -17.92
N HIS A 62 40.69 2.55 -16.99
CA HIS A 62 40.41 2.27 -15.58
C HIS A 62 39.39 3.25 -14.99
N PHE A 63 39.51 4.54 -15.32
CA PHE A 63 38.52 5.54 -14.90
C PHE A 63 37.15 5.26 -15.51
N GLU A 64 37.08 5.02 -16.82
CA GLU A 64 35.81 4.74 -17.51
C GLU A 64 35.12 3.50 -16.91
N ALA A 65 35.87 2.42 -16.69
CA ALA A 65 35.36 1.22 -16.06
C ALA A 65 34.86 1.50 -14.63
N TYR A 66 35.60 2.25 -13.83
CA TYR A 66 35.20 2.59 -12.48
C TYR A 66 33.92 3.43 -12.47
N TYR A 67 33.85 4.51 -13.27
CA TYR A 67 32.68 5.39 -13.33
C TYR A 67 31.43 4.66 -13.81
N ASN A 68 31.56 3.73 -14.76
CA ASN A 68 30.43 2.91 -15.21
C ASN A 68 29.87 2.03 -14.08
N ILE A 69 30.75 1.40 -13.30
CA ILE A 69 30.32 0.53 -12.20
C ILE A 69 29.78 1.36 -11.03
N ALA A 70 30.43 2.48 -10.71
CA ALA A 70 29.97 3.45 -9.71
C ALA A 70 28.57 3.96 -10.03
N GLY A 71 28.34 4.34 -11.30
CA GLY A 71 27.04 4.76 -11.80
C GLY A 71 25.96 3.69 -11.62
N GLN A 72 26.27 2.43 -11.94
CA GLN A 72 25.34 1.31 -11.69
C GLN A 72 25.05 1.09 -10.20
N ARG A 73 26.08 1.13 -9.34
CA ARG A 73 25.90 0.98 -7.89
C ARG A 73 25.00 2.08 -7.33
N LEU A 74 25.17 3.32 -7.75
CA LEU A 74 24.31 4.43 -7.34
C LEU A 74 22.89 4.27 -7.88
N ALA A 75 22.74 3.85 -9.14
CA ALA A 75 21.44 3.57 -9.75
C ALA A 75 20.67 2.44 -9.04
N ASP A 76 21.37 1.47 -8.46
CA ASP A 76 20.76 0.40 -7.67
C ASP A 76 20.46 0.86 -6.22
N GLN A 77 21.45 1.46 -5.55
CA GLN A 77 21.39 1.72 -4.11
C GLN A 77 20.55 2.94 -3.74
N ILE A 78 20.56 4.02 -4.55
CA ILE A 78 19.79 5.23 -4.23
C ILE A 78 18.28 4.93 -4.20
N PRO A 79 17.69 4.29 -5.23
CA PRO A 79 16.27 3.94 -5.18
C PRO A 79 15.94 2.95 -4.06
N LEU A 80 16.86 2.05 -3.70
CA LEU A 80 16.67 1.08 -2.63
C LEU A 80 16.55 1.78 -1.27
N VAL A 81 17.46 2.71 -0.96
CA VAL A 81 17.42 3.51 0.28
C VAL A 81 16.14 4.34 0.35
N ILE A 82 15.76 5.02 -0.74
CA ILE A 82 14.52 5.81 -0.79
C ILE A 82 13.30 4.91 -0.56
N ARG A 83 13.22 3.77 -1.26
CA ARG A 83 12.09 2.85 -1.13
C ARG A 83 11.98 2.29 0.29
N TYR A 84 13.11 1.92 0.89
CA TYR A 84 13.13 1.40 2.25
C TYR A 84 12.61 2.44 3.26
N GLN A 85 13.17 3.66 3.25
CA GLN A 85 12.80 4.68 4.23
C GLN A 85 11.41 5.27 3.98
N MET A 86 11.13 5.69 2.74
CA MET A 86 9.93 6.46 2.42
C MET A 86 8.69 5.58 2.20
N LEU A 87 8.84 4.28 1.96
CA LEU A 87 7.70 3.36 1.83
C LEU A 87 7.64 2.35 2.96
N GLN A 88 8.68 1.54 3.16
CA GLN A 88 8.60 0.41 4.10
C GLN A 88 8.57 0.88 5.55
N GLU A 89 9.57 1.65 5.97
CA GLU A 89 9.64 2.18 7.35
C GLU A 89 8.51 3.18 7.62
N PHE A 90 8.22 4.06 6.66
CA PHE A 90 7.07 4.96 6.73
C PHE A 90 5.75 4.21 6.98
N ALA A 91 5.47 3.15 6.22
CA ALA A 91 4.23 2.38 6.37
C ALA A 91 4.17 1.66 7.71
N SER A 92 5.28 1.07 8.15
CA SER A 92 5.39 0.39 9.45
C SER A 92 5.10 1.35 10.60
N GLU A 93 5.76 2.51 10.60
CA GLU A 93 5.57 3.52 11.64
C GLU A 93 4.17 4.13 11.60
N LEU A 94 3.64 4.40 10.41
CA LEU A 94 2.28 4.89 10.24
C LEU A 94 1.27 3.90 10.83
N GLN A 95 1.41 2.61 10.56
CA GLN A 95 0.53 1.58 11.11
C GLN A 95 0.60 1.54 12.65
N SER A 96 1.80 1.59 13.22
CA SER A 96 1.96 1.65 14.68
C SER A 96 1.30 2.89 15.28
N LYS A 97 1.58 4.08 14.74
CA LYS A 97 1.01 5.35 15.22
C LYS A 97 -0.52 5.41 15.03
N MET A 98 -1.06 4.76 14.00
CA MET A 98 -2.51 4.63 13.80
C MET A 98 -3.14 3.76 14.89
N LEU A 99 -2.51 2.65 15.29
CA LEU A 99 -2.99 1.83 16.39
C LEU A 99 -2.94 2.60 17.71
N ASP A 100 -1.85 3.32 17.97
CA ASP A 100 -1.69 4.13 19.19
C ASP A 100 -2.74 5.25 19.29
N ALA A 101 -3.19 5.79 18.15
CA ALA A 101 -4.23 6.82 18.12
C ALA A 101 -5.57 6.35 18.70
N PHE A 102 -5.84 5.04 18.73
CA PHE A 102 -7.07 4.47 19.29
C PHE A 102 -6.97 4.11 20.79
N THR A 103 -5.79 4.22 21.39
CA THR A 103 -5.56 3.89 22.80
C THR A 103 -6.13 4.97 23.74
N ASP A 104 -6.11 6.24 23.32
CA ASP A 104 -6.67 7.36 24.07
C ASP A 104 -8.20 7.42 23.93
N LYS A 105 -8.91 7.11 25.02
CA LYS A 105 -10.38 7.05 25.06
C LYS A 105 -11.06 8.39 24.77
N GLU A 106 -10.54 9.50 25.31
CA GLU A 106 -11.17 10.81 25.13
C GLU A 106 -11.01 11.29 23.69
N ARG A 107 -9.80 11.11 23.15
CA ARG A 107 -9.49 11.47 21.76
C ARG A 107 -10.27 10.60 20.77
N LYS A 108 -10.48 9.32 21.09
CA LYS A 108 -11.27 8.40 20.26
C LYS A 108 -12.72 8.86 20.09
N GLU A 109 -13.39 9.27 21.16
CA GLU A 109 -14.79 9.71 21.08
C GLU A 109 -14.92 10.92 20.16
N TYR A 110 -13.99 11.88 20.27
CA TYR A 110 -13.92 13.03 19.37
C TYR A 110 -13.65 12.62 17.90
N LEU A 111 -12.70 11.71 17.65
CA LEU A 111 -12.36 11.25 16.30
C LEU A 111 -13.47 10.45 15.63
N LEU A 112 -14.35 9.82 16.40
CA LEU A 112 -15.49 9.04 15.91
C LEU A 112 -16.76 9.87 15.73
N GLN A 113 -16.75 11.16 16.07
CA GLN A 113 -17.92 12.02 15.84
C GLN A 113 -18.19 12.14 14.35
N GLU A 114 -19.38 11.69 13.95
CA GLU A 114 -19.89 11.86 12.60
C GLU A 114 -20.12 13.35 12.30
N ASP A 115 -19.94 13.72 11.03
CA ASP A 115 -20.45 14.98 10.52
C ASP A 115 -21.97 15.07 10.71
N SER A 116 -22.45 16.26 11.08
CA SER A 116 -23.86 16.52 11.37
C SER A 116 -24.80 16.18 10.20
N GLY A 117 -24.39 16.48 8.95
CA GLY A 117 -25.16 16.17 7.76
C GLY A 117 -25.26 14.67 7.52
N THR A 118 -24.14 13.95 7.70
CA THR A 118 -24.08 12.49 7.59
C THR A 118 -24.94 11.82 8.67
N LYS A 119 -24.86 12.30 9.91
CA LYS A 119 -25.66 11.81 11.03
C LYS A 119 -27.15 11.96 10.77
N ASN A 120 -27.60 13.15 10.36
CA ASN A 120 -29.01 13.41 10.07
C ASN A 120 -29.53 12.51 8.94
N LYS A 121 -28.74 12.35 7.87
CA LYS A 121 -29.09 11.47 6.75
C LYS A 121 -29.20 10.00 7.20
N ARG A 122 -28.29 9.53 8.06
CA ARG A 122 -28.34 8.18 8.63
C ARG A 122 -29.60 7.98 9.47
N GLU A 123 -29.96 8.96 10.31
CA GLU A 123 -31.17 8.89 11.13
C GLU A 123 -32.46 8.87 10.29
N ASP A 124 -32.54 9.69 9.25
CA ASP A 124 -33.70 9.74 8.35
C ASP A 124 -33.88 8.44 7.55
N LEU A 125 -32.77 7.90 7.02
CA LEU A 125 -32.79 6.61 6.34
C LEU A 125 -33.20 5.48 7.28
N LYS A 126 -32.72 5.49 8.53
CA LYS A 126 -33.10 4.51 9.55
C LYS A 126 -34.60 4.56 9.85
N LYS A 127 -35.16 5.76 10.08
CA LYS A 127 -36.60 5.95 10.30
C LYS A 127 -37.43 5.48 9.10
N ARG A 128 -36.97 5.78 7.88
CA ARG A 128 -37.65 5.37 6.64
C ARG A 128 -37.62 3.85 6.47
N HIS A 129 -36.48 3.22 6.74
CA HIS A 129 -36.33 1.77 6.71
C HIS A 129 -37.27 1.09 7.72
N GLU A 130 -37.33 1.57 8.96
CA GLU A 130 -38.26 1.06 9.98
C GLU A 130 -39.72 1.17 9.54
N ARG A 131 -40.11 2.30 8.93
CA ARG A 131 -41.46 2.48 8.39
C ARG A 131 -41.78 1.50 7.26
N LEU A 132 -40.85 1.32 6.32
CA LEU A 132 -41.03 0.38 5.20
C LEU A 132 -41.07 -1.07 5.69
N SER A 133 -40.25 -1.43 6.67
CA SER A 133 -40.24 -2.77 7.26
C SER A 133 -41.56 -3.10 7.95
N ARG A 134 -42.12 -2.14 8.72
CA ARG A 134 -43.48 -2.27 9.29
C ARG A 134 -44.56 -2.44 8.22
N ALA A 135 -44.50 -1.64 7.15
CA ALA A 135 -45.46 -1.77 6.05
C ALA A 135 -45.37 -3.13 5.35
N HIS A 136 -44.15 -3.65 5.15
CA HIS A 136 -43.93 -4.97 4.58
C HIS A 136 -44.52 -6.08 5.46
N ILE A 137 -44.31 -6.01 6.78
CA ILE A 137 -44.89 -6.99 7.73
C ILE A 137 -46.42 -7.00 7.59
N LEU A 138 -47.07 -5.84 7.63
CA LEU A 138 -48.53 -5.73 7.48
C LEU A 138 -49.02 -6.30 6.15
N LEU A 139 -48.32 -6.02 5.03
CA LEU A 139 -48.67 -6.57 3.73
C LEU A 139 -48.50 -8.09 3.68
N SER A 140 -47.47 -8.62 4.33
CA SER A 140 -47.24 -10.07 4.41
C SER A 140 -48.29 -10.77 5.27
N GLU A 141 -48.70 -10.16 6.39
CA GLU A 141 -49.80 -10.65 7.24
C GLU A 141 -51.13 -10.63 6.47
N PHE A 142 -51.40 -9.54 5.75
CA PHE A 142 -52.58 -9.43 4.91
C PHE A 142 -52.61 -10.53 3.83
N SER A 143 -51.52 -10.69 3.07
CA SER A 143 -51.41 -11.74 2.05
C SER A 143 -51.55 -13.15 2.62
N ARG A 144 -51.03 -13.40 3.82
CA ARG A 144 -51.21 -14.69 4.50
C ARG A 144 -52.67 -14.92 4.89
N ASN A 145 -53.33 -13.89 5.42
CA ASN A 145 -54.73 -13.97 5.81
C ASN A 145 -55.65 -14.16 4.61
N THR A 146 -55.40 -13.53 3.45
CA THR A 146 -56.20 -13.74 2.24
C THR A 146 -56.11 -15.19 1.75
N THR A 147 -54.91 -15.78 1.73
CA THR A 147 -54.74 -17.20 1.36
C THR A 147 -55.43 -18.15 2.34
N LEU A 148 -55.46 -17.85 3.64
CA LEU A 148 -56.19 -18.65 4.63
C LEU A 148 -57.70 -18.54 4.44
N THR A 149 -58.23 -17.35 4.13
CA THR A 149 -59.65 -17.18 3.78
C THR A 149 -60.03 -17.85 2.47
N GLU A 150 -59.17 -17.85 1.45
CA GLU A 150 -59.41 -18.58 0.21
C GLU A 150 -59.41 -20.09 0.45
N VAL A 151 -58.43 -20.64 1.16
CA VAL A 151 -58.38 -22.07 1.54
C VAL A 151 -59.57 -22.48 2.40
N ASN A 152 -60.00 -21.63 3.34
CA ASN A 152 -61.21 -21.89 4.14
C ASN A 152 -62.50 -21.83 3.30
N ASN A 153 -62.56 -20.99 2.27
CA ASN A 153 -63.68 -20.96 1.32
C ASN A 153 -63.67 -22.15 0.34
N PHE A 154 -62.50 -22.67 -0.02
CA PHE A 154 -62.39 -23.91 -0.80
C PHE A 154 -62.82 -25.13 0.03
N ASN A 155 -62.38 -25.23 1.29
CA ASN A 155 -62.79 -26.31 2.20
C ASN A 155 -64.29 -26.24 2.57
N SER A 156 -64.91 -25.06 2.56
CA SER A 156 -66.36 -24.95 2.77
C SER A 156 -67.17 -25.35 1.54
N MET A 157 -66.65 -25.19 0.32
CA MET A 157 -67.29 -25.69 -0.91
C MET A 157 -67.16 -27.21 -1.11
N GLU A 158 -66.06 -27.84 -0.69
CA GLU A 158 -65.92 -29.32 -0.76
C GLU A 158 -66.87 -30.06 0.20
N ASN A 159 -67.29 -29.43 1.31
CA ASN A 159 -68.26 -30.00 2.25
C ASN A 159 -69.72 -29.98 1.76
N PHE A 160 -70.00 -29.49 0.53
CA PHE A 160 -71.33 -29.50 -0.08
C PHE A 160 -71.53 -30.57 -1.16
N LEU A 161 -70.57 -31.46 -1.41
CA LEU A 161 -70.83 -32.61 -2.28
C LEU A 161 -71.61 -33.68 -1.52
N PRO A 162 -72.83 -34.06 -1.96
CA PRO A 162 -73.59 -35.11 -1.31
C PRO A 162 -72.85 -36.44 -1.48
N ASN A 163 -72.68 -37.17 -0.36
CA ASN A 163 -72.32 -38.59 -0.40
C ASN A 163 -73.38 -39.33 -1.23
N PHE A 164 -73.00 -39.77 -2.43
CA PHE A 164 -73.69 -40.81 -3.19
C PHE A 164 -73.05 -42.16 -2.91
#